data_AF-A0A6I6ADA4-F1
#
_entry.id   AF-A0A6I6ADA4-F1
#
_cell.length_a   1.000
_cell.length_b   1.000
_cell.length_c   1.000
_cell.angle_alpha   90.00
_cell.angle_beta   90.00
_cell.angle_gamma   90.00
#
_symmetry.space_group_name_H-M   'P 1'
#
loop_
_entity.id
_entity.type
_entity.pdbx_description
1 polymer ?
#
loop_
_entity_poly.entity_id
_entity_poly.type
_entity_poly.pdbx_seq_one_letter_code
_entity_poly.pdbx_strand_id
1 'polypeptide(L)'
;MDAPEVISTQTGKLRDRFRQFFFAQEVPYGLAIVRMLIPLVLLGTVCTRWPFARELFSADGAPAPLADLFRYYDYLPVLPGTVAVGLFTALAFFLFCSCIGWMTRFSLVASLILYTYFCCMDCISMATKYSAISTHVLFILSLSHCGSVWSVDSWLKGKRAARNWPQYAKLDPPRFEVWPQRLMQILIALVYFGAAITKLHTPGYLEGDQIIYWAMSRYNNPHPLGEYLTLYPIIVSVMSYVAIVWEMVFIFVVWRKWGRPIALALGASFHIGTLFSLGLYIFPMISIAIYFCFLKESDVQWVSARLRRLYRRGGWFQRNVDRCRALIEQFRPQPVASWKSPTAWVTGIAAVLALGVYAEYEQDLYGIRRPEGRMTLHEVEPELVAEMLRPEQTMREKDKFLSVDVGTQMVGGWLINRKSEFELGESILVQCSLNPPHEDLWVDCHLCEESGRIVYRTGQIATRENLRAIFQFYPEEILAPGKYYISVKSKGVEVMRRSVTLLPKLSAMAN
;
A
#
# COMPACT_ATOMS: atom_id res chain seq x y z
N MET A 1 43.99 33.22 41.62
CA MET A 1 44.45 32.11 40.75
C MET A 1 43.19 31.39 40.34
N ASP A 2 42.60 31.86 39.26
CA ASP A 2 41.32 31.39 38.75
C ASP A 2 41.54 30.10 37.96
N ALA A 3 40.90 29.03 38.39
CA ALA A 3 40.83 27.79 37.63
C ALA A 3 39.93 28.02 36.41
N PRO A 4 40.38 27.72 35.18
CA PRO A 4 39.62 28.00 33.98
C PRO A 4 38.37 27.13 33.92
N GLU A 5 37.23 27.77 33.67
CA GLU A 5 35.98 27.13 33.29
C GLU A 5 36.22 26.14 32.15
N VAL A 6 35.95 24.87 32.43
CA VAL A 6 35.89 23.82 31.41
C VAL A 6 34.67 24.11 30.54
N ILE A 7 34.91 24.73 29.39
CA ILE A 7 33.93 24.91 28.32
C ILE A 7 33.38 23.52 27.96
N SER A 8 32.12 23.28 28.33
CA SER A 8 31.32 22.11 27.93
C SER A 8 31.21 22.09 26.40
N THR A 9 32.07 21.32 25.75
CA THR A 9 32.11 21.15 24.30
C THR A 9 30.77 20.59 23.81
N GLN A 10 30.10 21.30 22.88
CA GLN A 10 28.81 20.92 22.27
C GLN A 10 28.78 19.48 21.70
N THR A 11 29.94 18.90 21.41
CA THR A 11 30.13 17.51 20.97
C THR A 11 29.65 16.47 21.98
N GLY A 12 29.78 16.73 23.30
CA GLY A 12 29.22 15.87 24.35
C GLY A 12 27.69 15.81 24.26
N LYS A 13 27.05 16.96 24.04
CA LYS A 13 25.59 17.07 23.94
C LYS A 13 25.01 16.35 22.73
N LEU A 14 25.68 16.35 21.57
CA LEU A 14 25.21 15.63 20.39
C LEU A 14 25.39 14.12 20.55
N ARG A 15 26.54 13.67 21.06
CA ARG A 15 26.81 12.25 21.34
C ARG A 15 25.82 11.68 22.35
N ASP A 16 25.51 12.43 23.40
CA ASP A 16 24.56 12.00 24.43
C ASP A 16 23.13 11.94 23.89
N ARG A 17 22.72 12.90 23.06
CA ARG A 17 21.43 12.85 22.35
C ARG A 17 21.34 11.65 21.41
N PHE A 18 22.39 11.38 20.64
CA PHE A 18 22.45 10.20 19.77
C PHE A 18 22.33 8.90 20.57
N ARG A 19 23.09 8.81 21.68
CA ARG A 19 23.03 7.66 22.58
C ARG A 19 21.65 7.48 23.19
N GLN A 20 21.02 8.55 23.65
CA GLN A 20 19.67 8.50 24.19
C GLN A 20 18.64 8.12 23.12
N PHE A 21 18.80 8.57 21.88
CA PHE A 21 17.87 8.27 20.81
C PHE A 21 17.87 6.78 20.43
N PHE A 22 19.05 6.19 20.20
CA PHE A 22 19.19 4.79 19.76
C PHE A 22 19.28 3.79 20.92
N PHE A 23 19.94 4.13 22.01
CA PHE A 23 20.30 3.17 23.07
C PHE A 23 19.56 3.39 24.39
N ALA A 24 18.49 4.21 24.40
CA ALA A 24 17.55 4.19 25.52
C ALA A 24 16.99 2.79 25.73
N GLN A 25 16.79 2.39 26.98
CA GLN A 25 16.25 1.08 27.30
C GLN A 25 14.75 1.16 27.55
N GLU A 26 13.98 0.43 26.76
CA GLU A 26 12.52 0.30 26.90
C GLU A 26 12.10 -1.17 26.80
N VAL A 27 10.90 -1.47 27.26
CA VAL A 27 10.29 -2.79 27.03
C VAL A 27 9.83 -2.85 25.56
N PRO A 28 10.17 -3.88 24.78
CA PRO A 28 9.96 -3.90 23.33
C PRO A 28 8.52 -4.24 22.92
N TYR A 29 7.52 -3.59 23.53
CA TYR A 29 6.11 -3.82 23.25
C TYR A 29 5.73 -3.53 21.81
N GLY A 30 6.21 -2.39 21.26
CA GLY A 30 5.94 -2.02 19.87
C GLY A 30 6.47 -3.07 18.90
N LEU A 31 7.74 -3.48 19.07
CA LEU A 31 8.35 -4.53 18.25
C LEU A 31 7.67 -5.90 18.41
N ALA A 32 7.18 -6.23 19.60
CA ALA A 32 6.44 -7.47 19.83
C ALA A 32 5.11 -7.49 19.05
N ILE A 33 4.41 -6.36 18.96
CA ILE A 33 3.19 -6.26 18.14
C ILE A 33 3.53 -6.35 16.65
N VAL A 34 4.56 -5.64 16.19
CA VAL A 34 5.01 -5.74 14.78
C VAL A 34 5.39 -7.19 14.44
N ARG A 35 6.07 -7.90 15.35
CA ARG A 35 6.42 -9.33 15.23
C ARG A 35 5.18 -10.24 15.12
N MET A 36 4.04 -9.86 15.70
CA MET A 36 2.79 -10.59 15.51
C MET A 36 2.16 -10.27 14.16
N LEU A 37 1.99 -8.98 13.87
CA LEU A 37 1.16 -8.53 12.75
C LEU A 37 1.84 -8.74 11.40
N ILE A 38 3.14 -8.47 11.26
CA ILE A 38 3.83 -8.59 9.97
C ILE A 38 3.83 -10.02 9.46
N PRO A 39 4.32 -11.02 10.22
CA PRO A 39 4.27 -12.40 9.77
C PRO A 39 2.84 -12.92 9.56
N LEU A 40 1.86 -12.42 10.32
CA LEU A 40 0.44 -12.78 10.13
C LEU A 40 -0.10 -12.31 8.77
N VAL A 41 0.17 -11.05 8.40
CA VAL A 41 -0.24 -10.50 7.10
C VAL A 41 0.46 -11.25 5.96
N LEU A 42 1.77 -11.52 6.11
CA LEU A 42 2.53 -12.30 5.13
C LEU A 42 2.03 -13.75 5.03
N LEU A 43 1.65 -14.37 6.14
CA LEU A 43 1.08 -15.71 6.14
C LEU A 43 -0.20 -15.76 5.30
N GLY A 44 -1.04 -14.73 5.35
CA GLY A 44 -2.19 -14.59 4.46
C GLY A 44 -1.80 -14.68 2.98
N THR A 45 -0.76 -13.94 2.57
CA THR A 45 -0.26 -13.97 1.18
C THR A 45 0.36 -15.31 0.79
N VAL A 46 1.06 -15.96 1.72
CA VAL A 46 1.66 -17.28 1.50
C VAL A 46 0.57 -18.33 1.33
N CYS A 47 -0.43 -18.35 2.21
CA CYS A 47 -1.54 -19.30 2.13
C CYS A 47 -2.33 -19.19 0.82
N THR A 48 -2.57 -17.97 0.32
CA THR A 48 -3.29 -17.80 -0.96
C THR A 48 -2.50 -18.29 -2.18
N ARG A 49 -1.17 -18.28 -2.09
CA ARG A 49 -0.27 -18.64 -3.19
C ARG A 49 0.24 -20.07 -3.11
N TRP A 50 0.11 -20.69 -1.93
CA TRP A 50 0.65 -22.02 -1.64
C TRP A 50 0.16 -23.11 -2.59
N PRO A 51 -1.14 -23.16 -3.00
CA PRO A 51 -1.60 -24.15 -3.98
C PRO A 51 -0.90 -24.06 -5.34
N PHE A 52 -0.30 -22.91 -5.66
CA PHE A 52 0.39 -22.64 -6.93
C PHE A 52 1.90 -22.51 -6.75
N ALA A 53 2.46 -22.99 -5.64
CA ALA A 53 3.86 -22.75 -5.30
C ALA A 53 4.83 -23.42 -6.28
N ARG A 54 4.44 -24.57 -6.87
CA ARG A 54 5.25 -25.26 -7.87
C ARG A 54 5.33 -24.45 -9.16
N GLU A 55 4.21 -23.92 -9.61
CA GLU A 55 4.04 -23.18 -10.86
C GLU A 55 4.74 -21.82 -10.78
N LEU A 56 4.62 -21.14 -9.63
CA LEU A 56 5.10 -19.78 -9.44
C LEU A 56 6.60 -19.68 -9.13
N PHE A 57 7.21 -20.70 -8.53
CA PHE A 57 8.53 -20.54 -7.90
C PHE A 57 9.56 -21.61 -8.23
N SER A 58 9.27 -22.53 -9.16
CA SER A 58 10.11 -23.71 -9.38
C SER A 58 10.44 -23.96 -10.85
N ALA A 59 11.42 -24.83 -11.10
CA ALA A 59 11.83 -25.25 -12.44
C ALA A 59 10.75 -26.06 -13.18
N ASP A 60 9.75 -26.60 -12.46
CA ASP A 60 8.61 -27.30 -13.05
C ASP A 60 7.57 -26.31 -13.62
N GLY A 61 7.67 -25.03 -13.24
CA GLY A 61 6.74 -23.96 -13.58
C GLY A 61 7.36 -22.87 -14.46
N ALA A 62 6.82 -21.65 -14.33
CA ALA A 62 7.29 -20.47 -15.04
C ALA A 62 7.58 -19.34 -14.05
N PRO A 63 8.62 -19.49 -13.20
CA PRO A 63 9.00 -18.44 -12.28
C PRO A 63 9.44 -17.20 -13.05
N ALA A 64 9.34 -16.04 -12.41
CA ALA A 64 9.72 -14.76 -13.00
C ALA A 64 10.79 -14.08 -12.14
N PRO A 65 12.06 -14.56 -12.17
CA PRO A 65 13.10 -14.00 -11.33
C PRO A 65 13.29 -12.50 -11.55
N LEU A 66 13.35 -11.73 -10.46
CA LEU A 66 13.56 -10.27 -10.51
C LEU A 66 14.89 -9.91 -11.19
N ALA A 67 15.93 -10.72 -10.99
CA ALA A 67 17.27 -10.48 -11.52
C ALA A 67 17.31 -10.50 -13.06
N ASP A 68 16.44 -11.28 -13.69
CA ASP A 68 16.35 -11.39 -15.15
C ASP A 68 15.90 -10.06 -15.79
N LEU A 69 15.06 -9.28 -15.10
CA LEU A 69 14.66 -7.93 -15.54
C LEU A 69 15.86 -6.99 -15.67
N PHE A 70 16.89 -7.22 -14.86
CA PHE A 70 18.16 -6.49 -14.86
C PHE A 70 19.25 -7.19 -15.67
N ARG A 71 18.90 -8.24 -16.44
CA ARG A 71 19.82 -9.06 -17.25
C ARG A 71 20.87 -9.83 -16.43
N TYR A 72 20.60 -10.06 -15.14
CA TYR A 72 21.42 -10.93 -14.28
C TYR A 72 20.80 -12.33 -14.22
N TYR A 73 20.91 -13.06 -15.32
CA TYR A 73 20.43 -14.43 -15.43
C TYR A 73 21.17 -15.34 -14.44
N ASP A 74 20.47 -16.36 -13.93
CA ASP A 74 21.00 -17.36 -13.00
C ASP A 74 21.57 -16.79 -11.68
N TYR A 75 21.17 -15.56 -11.31
CA TYR A 75 21.63 -14.93 -10.07
C TYR A 75 21.26 -15.72 -8.81
N LEU A 76 20.05 -16.29 -8.79
CA LEU A 76 19.59 -17.24 -7.77
C LEU A 76 19.16 -18.54 -8.44
N PRO A 77 19.42 -19.70 -7.82
CA PRO A 77 19.07 -20.98 -8.40
C PRO A 77 17.56 -21.15 -8.44
N VAL A 78 17.03 -21.53 -9.59
CA VAL A 78 15.65 -22.01 -9.73
C VAL A 78 15.58 -23.45 -9.21
N LEU A 79 14.78 -23.69 -8.17
CA LEU A 79 14.75 -24.98 -7.48
C LEU A 79 13.75 -25.96 -8.11
N PRO A 80 13.95 -27.29 -7.98
CA PRO A 80 12.97 -28.29 -8.40
C PRO A 80 11.62 -28.13 -7.68
N GLY A 81 10.52 -28.53 -8.33
CA GLY A 81 9.17 -28.26 -7.81
C GLY A 81 8.91 -28.72 -6.38
N THR A 82 9.24 -29.97 -6.05
CA THR A 82 9.02 -30.50 -4.70
C THR A 82 9.85 -29.76 -3.64
N VAL A 83 11.05 -29.30 -4.00
CA VAL A 83 11.91 -28.51 -3.09
C VAL A 83 11.31 -27.13 -2.88
N ALA A 84 10.86 -26.46 -3.95
CA ALA A 84 10.21 -25.15 -3.86
C ALA A 84 8.94 -25.21 -2.99
N VAL A 85 8.07 -26.21 -3.20
CA VAL A 85 6.86 -26.43 -2.39
C VAL A 85 7.22 -26.67 -0.92
N GLY A 86 8.22 -27.52 -0.65
CA GLY A 86 8.71 -27.77 0.70
C GLY A 86 9.21 -26.48 1.38
N LEU A 87 10.05 -25.69 0.71
CA LEU A 87 10.56 -24.43 1.25
C LEU A 87 9.46 -23.38 1.43
N PHE A 88 8.47 -23.31 0.52
CA PHE A 88 7.35 -22.39 0.66
C PHE A 88 6.42 -22.79 1.82
N THR A 89 6.28 -24.09 2.06
CA THR A 89 5.61 -24.65 3.24
C THR A 89 6.38 -24.32 4.53
N ALA A 90 7.71 -24.45 4.52
CA ALA A 90 8.56 -24.06 5.64
C ALA A 90 8.44 -22.56 5.94
N LEU A 91 8.37 -21.71 4.91
CA LEU A 91 8.14 -20.28 5.07
C LEU A 91 6.82 -20.02 5.82
N ALA A 92 5.72 -20.67 5.44
CA ALA A 92 4.45 -20.56 6.16
C ALA A 92 4.59 -20.92 7.65
N PHE A 93 5.27 -22.04 7.94
CA PHE A 93 5.55 -22.47 9.31
C PHE A 93 6.40 -21.45 10.09
N PHE A 94 7.45 -20.90 9.48
CA PHE A 94 8.32 -19.91 10.13
C PHE A 94 7.61 -18.59 10.35
N LEU A 95 6.74 -18.15 9.44
CA LEU A 95 5.93 -16.95 9.64
C LEU A 95 4.94 -17.16 10.78
N PHE A 96 4.31 -18.33 10.86
CA PHE A 96 3.44 -18.70 11.98
C PHE A 96 4.21 -18.70 13.31
N CYS A 97 5.36 -19.38 13.37
CA CYS A 97 6.23 -19.40 14.54
C CYS A 97 6.71 -17.99 14.93
N SER A 98 7.05 -17.16 13.94
CA SER A 98 7.42 -15.77 14.14
C SER A 98 6.26 -14.96 14.71
N CYS A 99 5.01 -15.19 14.28
CA CYS A 99 3.79 -14.55 14.75
C CYS A 99 3.42 -14.89 16.21
N ILE A 100 3.64 -16.13 16.64
CA ILE A 100 3.42 -16.53 18.05
C ILE A 100 4.67 -16.33 18.93
N GLY A 101 5.83 -16.08 18.32
CA GLY A 101 7.12 -15.94 18.98
C GLY A 101 7.63 -17.26 19.57
N TRP A 102 7.65 -18.31 18.75
CA TRP A 102 8.23 -19.62 19.08
C TRP A 102 9.55 -19.82 18.30
N MET A 103 10.64 -20.07 19.03
CA MET A 103 12.01 -20.05 18.47
C MET A 103 12.27 -18.75 17.70
N THR A 104 11.81 -17.62 18.26
CA THR A 104 11.54 -16.35 17.58
C THR A 104 12.69 -15.90 16.68
N ARG A 105 13.93 -15.91 17.19
CA ARG A 105 15.10 -15.45 16.42
C ARG A 105 15.37 -16.34 15.20
N PHE A 106 15.33 -17.65 15.39
CA PHE A 106 15.54 -18.59 14.29
C PHE A 106 14.41 -18.48 13.27
N SER A 107 13.16 -18.50 13.73
CA SER A 107 11.97 -18.37 12.89
C SER A 107 12.02 -17.08 12.05
N LEU A 108 12.42 -15.94 12.63
CA LEU A 108 12.53 -14.68 11.90
C LEU A 108 13.67 -14.67 10.88
N VAL A 109 14.84 -15.24 11.21
CA VAL A 109 15.96 -15.36 10.24
C VAL A 109 15.56 -16.27 9.09
N ALA A 110 14.91 -17.41 9.37
CA ALA A 110 14.45 -18.33 8.35
C ALA A 110 13.34 -17.72 7.49
N SER A 111 12.37 -17.02 8.10
CA SER A 111 11.35 -16.23 7.39
C SER A 111 11.98 -15.16 6.50
N LEU A 112 12.97 -14.42 6.99
CA LEU A 112 13.69 -13.42 6.20
C LEU A 112 14.31 -14.04 4.96
N ILE A 113 15.10 -15.10 5.12
CA ILE A 113 15.83 -15.73 4.02
C ILE A 113 14.85 -16.29 2.99
N LEU A 114 13.88 -17.10 3.42
CA LEU A 114 12.94 -17.73 2.49
C LEU A 114 12.01 -16.71 1.84
N TYR A 115 11.46 -15.76 2.59
CA TYR A 115 10.58 -14.74 2.03
C TYR A 115 11.32 -13.89 0.98
N THR A 116 12.56 -13.50 1.26
CA THR A 116 13.40 -12.75 0.31
C THR A 116 13.68 -13.57 -0.94
N TYR A 117 14.05 -14.85 -0.78
CA TYR A 117 14.26 -15.75 -1.92
C TYR A 117 13.02 -15.83 -2.82
N PHE A 118 11.84 -16.15 -2.26
CA PHE A 118 10.61 -16.27 -3.05
C PHE A 118 10.16 -14.96 -3.68
N CYS A 119 10.41 -13.84 -3.00
CA CYS A 119 10.23 -12.53 -3.59
C CYS A 119 11.14 -12.31 -4.81
N CYS A 120 12.41 -12.70 -4.74
CA CYS A 120 13.32 -12.61 -5.87
C CYS A 120 12.96 -13.55 -7.03
N MET A 121 12.17 -14.61 -6.79
CA MET A 121 11.66 -15.52 -7.83
C MET A 121 10.38 -15.00 -8.52
N ASP A 122 9.81 -13.91 -8.03
CA ASP A 122 8.57 -13.32 -8.54
C ASP A 122 8.66 -11.79 -8.60
N CYS A 123 9.09 -11.31 -9.77
CA CYS A 123 9.24 -9.89 -10.06
C CYS A 123 7.92 -9.11 -9.95
N ILE A 124 6.78 -9.76 -10.24
CA ILE A 124 5.45 -9.14 -10.16
C ILE A 124 5.11 -8.84 -8.70
N SER A 125 5.33 -9.79 -7.78
CA SER A 125 5.16 -9.52 -6.36
C SER A 125 6.15 -8.49 -5.84
N MET A 126 7.40 -8.47 -6.30
CA MET A 126 8.35 -7.42 -5.90
C MET A 126 7.90 -6.01 -6.30
N ALA A 127 7.21 -5.85 -7.42
CA ALA A 127 6.67 -4.57 -7.88
C ALA A 127 5.62 -3.95 -6.93
N THR A 128 4.99 -4.76 -6.07
CA THR A 128 3.92 -4.30 -5.15
C THR A 128 4.40 -3.55 -3.91
N LYS A 129 5.71 -3.29 -3.78
CA LYS A 129 6.39 -2.54 -2.69
C LYS A 129 6.32 -3.16 -1.28
N TYR A 130 5.21 -3.77 -0.89
CA TYR A 130 5.03 -4.34 0.45
C TYR A 130 6.02 -5.47 0.73
N SER A 131 6.37 -6.25 -0.29
CA SER A 131 7.31 -7.36 -0.16
C SER A 131 8.71 -6.86 0.21
N ALA A 132 9.21 -5.82 -0.45
CA ALA A 132 10.49 -5.20 -0.11
C ALA A 132 10.48 -4.61 1.32
N ILE A 133 9.43 -3.87 1.69
CA ILE A 133 9.29 -3.32 3.05
C ILE A 133 9.28 -4.44 4.09
N SER A 134 8.53 -5.50 3.84
CA SER A 134 8.38 -6.64 4.74
C SER A 134 9.72 -7.37 4.96
N THR A 135 10.52 -7.55 3.92
CA THR A 135 11.88 -8.11 4.03
C THR A 135 12.76 -7.28 4.98
N HIS A 136 12.77 -5.95 4.84
CA HIS A 136 13.54 -5.08 5.74
C HIS A 136 13.02 -5.14 7.19
N VAL A 137 11.70 -5.22 7.37
CA VAL A 137 11.09 -5.35 8.70
C VAL A 137 11.44 -6.70 9.33
N LEU A 138 11.37 -7.80 8.59
CA LEU A 138 11.79 -9.13 9.07
C LEU A 138 13.28 -9.12 9.45
N PHE A 139 14.13 -8.45 8.67
CA PHE A 139 15.54 -8.28 9.00
C PHE A 139 15.74 -7.56 10.32
N ILE A 140 15.11 -6.39 10.52
CA ILE A 140 15.20 -5.64 11.77
C ILE A 140 14.66 -6.46 12.95
N LEU A 141 13.53 -7.16 12.76
CA LEU A 141 12.94 -8.01 13.80
C LEU A 141 13.90 -9.15 14.19
N SER A 142 14.58 -9.76 13.22
CA SER A 142 15.53 -10.88 13.45
C SER A 142 16.73 -10.49 14.33
N LEU A 143 17.10 -9.21 14.31
CA LEU A 143 18.18 -8.63 15.12
C LEU A 143 17.69 -8.05 16.45
N SER A 144 16.37 -8.05 16.68
CA SER A 144 15.74 -7.41 17.84
C SER A 144 15.37 -8.40 18.96
N HIS A 145 14.99 -7.85 20.12
CA HIS A 145 14.45 -8.62 21.24
C HIS A 145 12.91 -8.69 21.24
N CYS A 146 12.27 -8.64 20.07
CA CYS A 146 10.81 -8.67 19.90
C CYS A 146 10.11 -9.93 20.46
N GLY A 147 10.87 -11.03 20.66
CA GLY A 147 10.40 -12.26 21.29
C GLY A 147 10.55 -12.30 22.82
N SER A 148 10.98 -11.21 23.47
CA SER A 148 11.17 -11.17 24.93
C SER A 148 9.88 -10.93 25.72
N VAL A 149 8.83 -10.43 25.07
CA VAL A 149 7.50 -10.20 25.63
C VAL A 149 6.45 -10.73 24.65
N TRP A 150 5.30 -11.17 25.20
CA TRP A 150 4.16 -11.68 24.44
C TRP A 150 4.55 -12.70 23.36
N SER A 151 5.25 -13.75 23.77
CA SER A 151 5.76 -14.80 22.91
C SER A 151 5.72 -16.15 23.63
N VAL A 152 5.67 -17.24 22.87
CA VAL A 152 5.84 -18.59 23.43
C VAL A 152 7.19 -18.71 24.14
N ASP A 153 8.26 -18.15 23.56
CA ASP A 153 9.61 -18.20 24.15
C ASP A 153 9.67 -17.52 25.53
N SER A 154 9.08 -16.32 25.67
CA SER A 154 9.04 -15.58 26.94
C SER A 154 8.17 -16.27 27.97
N TRP A 155 7.04 -16.85 27.54
CA TRP A 155 6.17 -17.65 28.40
C TRP A 155 6.87 -18.90 28.94
N LEU A 156 7.56 -19.66 28.08
CA LEU A 156 8.30 -20.86 28.48
C LEU A 156 9.48 -20.52 29.41
N LYS A 157 10.20 -19.42 29.15
CA LYS A 157 11.25 -18.90 30.04
C LYS A 157 10.66 -18.49 31.40
N GLY A 158 9.54 -17.79 31.40
CA GLY A 158 8.81 -17.39 32.61
C GLY A 158 8.37 -18.59 33.45
N LYS A 159 7.90 -19.68 32.83
CA LYS A 159 7.54 -20.92 33.52
C LYS A 159 8.76 -21.59 34.20
N ARG A 160 9.91 -21.60 33.55
CA ARG A 160 11.17 -22.13 34.13
C ARG A 160 11.66 -21.24 35.28
N ALA A 161 11.63 -19.93 35.10
CA ALA A 161 12.01 -18.97 36.14
C ALA A 161 11.04 -19.02 37.33
N ALA A 162 9.73 -19.19 37.10
CA ALA A 162 8.73 -19.29 38.16
C ALA A 162 8.96 -20.48 39.10
N ARG A 163 9.60 -21.56 38.60
CA ARG A 163 9.98 -22.75 39.37
C ARG A 163 11.22 -22.53 40.24
N ASN A 164 12.11 -21.60 39.86
CA ASN A 164 13.45 -21.48 40.45
C ASN A 164 13.72 -20.12 41.15
N TRP A 165 12.92 -19.07 40.91
CA TRP A 165 13.16 -17.72 41.47
C TRP A 165 12.18 -17.29 42.56
N PRO A 166 12.67 -16.57 43.60
CA PRO A 166 11.82 -15.91 44.60
C PRO A 166 10.79 -14.97 43.96
N GLN A 167 9.60 -14.87 44.54
CA GLN A 167 8.47 -14.10 43.99
C GLN A 167 8.76 -12.60 43.79
N TYR A 168 9.68 -12.00 44.56
CA TYR A 168 10.00 -10.57 44.50
C TYR A 168 10.82 -10.15 43.26
N ALA A 169 11.54 -11.09 42.63
CA ALA A 169 12.32 -10.83 41.40
C ALA A 169 11.47 -10.86 40.12
N LYS A 170 10.15 -11.10 40.23
CA LYS A 170 9.24 -11.38 39.09
C LYS A 170 8.55 -10.15 38.51
N LEU A 171 8.86 -8.94 38.97
CA LEU A 171 8.01 -7.75 38.77
C LEU A 171 8.39 -6.88 37.57
N ASP A 172 9.67 -6.83 37.16
CA ASP A 172 10.08 -5.92 36.10
C ASP A 172 10.14 -6.61 34.71
N PRO A 173 9.43 -6.08 33.70
CA PRO A 173 9.55 -6.55 32.33
C PRO A 173 10.96 -6.32 31.78
N PRO A 174 11.47 -7.21 30.91
CA PRO A 174 12.83 -7.09 30.40
C PRO A 174 12.96 -5.85 29.50
N ARG A 175 14.05 -5.09 29.69
CA ARG A 175 14.33 -3.84 28.98
C ARG A 175 15.52 -4.03 28.05
N PHE A 176 15.43 -3.46 26.86
CA PHE A 176 16.47 -3.55 25.84
C PHE A 176 16.64 -2.21 25.14
N GLU A 177 17.79 -2.01 24.51
CA GLU A 177 18.07 -0.84 23.69
C GLU A 177 17.08 -0.72 22.52
N VAL A 178 16.56 0.48 22.29
CA VAL A 178 15.52 0.75 21.30
C VAL A 178 16.02 0.88 19.86
N TRP A 179 17.30 0.62 19.59
CA TRP A 179 17.89 0.85 18.26
C TRP A 179 17.16 0.11 17.13
N PRO A 180 16.66 -1.14 17.26
CA PRO A 180 15.93 -1.79 16.18
C PRO A 180 14.58 -1.11 15.93
N GLN A 181 13.92 -0.66 17.01
CA GLN A 181 12.68 0.11 16.92
C GLN A 181 12.92 1.45 16.24
N ARG A 182 14.03 2.14 16.52
CA ARG A 182 14.42 3.39 15.83
C ARG A 182 14.69 3.16 14.36
N LEU A 183 15.42 2.11 14.00
CA LEU A 183 15.66 1.79 12.59
C LEU A 183 14.36 1.52 11.84
N MET A 184 13.40 0.85 12.47
CA MET A 184 12.08 0.59 11.87
C MET A 184 11.27 1.88 11.69
N GLN A 185 11.31 2.79 12.66
CA GLN A 185 10.70 4.12 12.57
C GLN A 185 11.32 4.96 11.45
N ILE A 186 12.65 4.91 11.31
CA ILE A 186 13.38 5.60 10.24
C ILE A 186 13.04 4.96 8.90
N LEU A 187 13.02 3.62 8.80
CA LEU A 187 12.67 2.89 7.58
C LEU A 187 11.33 3.37 7.03
N ILE A 188 10.26 3.34 7.83
CA ILE A 188 8.94 3.75 7.35
C ILE A 188 8.86 5.25 7.02
N ALA A 189 9.59 6.09 7.76
CA ALA A 189 9.67 7.51 7.46
C ALA A 189 10.39 7.78 6.13
N LEU A 190 11.46 7.05 5.84
CA LEU A 190 12.17 7.11 4.56
C LEU A 190 11.35 6.53 3.41
N VAL A 191 10.58 5.47 3.66
CA VAL A 191 9.63 4.92 2.67
C VAL A 191 8.61 5.98 2.27
N TYR A 192 8.01 6.71 3.22
CA TYR A 192 7.06 7.79 2.88
C TYR A 192 7.74 8.99 2.24
N PHE A 193 8.91 9.40 2.73
CA PHE A 193 9.66 10.47 2.10
C PHE A 193 10.00 10.14 0.65
N GLY A 194 10.55 8.94 0.39
CA GLY A 194 10.81 8.45 -0.96
C GLY A 194 9.55 8.36 -1.80
N ALA A 195 8.43 7.88 -1.24
CA ALA A 195 7.15 7.84 -1.92
C ALA A 195 6.68 9.24 -2.35
N ALA A 196 6.80 10.25 -1.49
CA ALA A 196 6.46 11.63 -1.82
C ALA A 196 7.33 12.17 -2.96
N ILE A 197 8.65 11.94 -2.91
CA ILE A 197 9.57 12.36 -3.97
C ILE A 197 9.23 11.69 -5.30
N THR A 198 8.94 10.39 -5.32
CA THR A 198 8.55 9.70 -6.56
C THR A 198 7.23 10.23 -7.12
N LYS A 199 6.25 10.55 -6.27
CA LYS A 199 4.97 11.13 -6.69
C LYS A 199 5.15 12.55 -7.27
N LEU A 200 6.00 13.37 -6.65
CA LEU A 200 6.31 14.72 -7.15
C LEU A 200 6.95 14.70 -8.54
N HIS A 201 7.76 13.69 -8.84
CA HIS A 201 8.39 13.52 -10.16
C HIS A 201 7.52 12.78 -11.17
N THR A 202 6.32 12.33 -10.78
CA THR A 202 5.42 11.59 -11.67
C THR A 202 4.43 12.57 -12.31
N PRO A 203 4.51 12.82 -13.64
CA PRO A 203 3.56 13.68 -14.32
C PRO A 203 2.12 13.17 -14.15
N GLY A 204 1.16 14.08 -13.95
CA GLY A 204 -0.25 13.73 -13.77
C GLY A 204 -0.61 13.25 -12.36
N TYR A 205 0.35 13.12 -11.43
CA TYR A 205 0.01 12.69 -10.06
C TYR A 205 -0.74 13.78 -9.29
N LEU A 206 -0.25 15.03 -9.33
CA LEU A 206 -0.87 16.16 -8.62
C LEU A 206 -2.21 16.56 -9.21
N GLU A 207 -2.36 16.39 -10.52
CA GLU A 207 -3.62 16.60 -11.24
C GLU A 207 -4.64 15.47 -10.96
N GLY A 208 -4.21 14.37 -10.33
CA GLY A 208 -5.06 13.25 -9.95
C GLY A 208 -5.16 12.14 -11.00
N ASP A 209 -4.56 12.31 -12.17
CA ASP A 209 -4.70 11.39 -13.32
C ASP A 209 -4.21 9.99 -13.01
N GLN A 210 -3.04 9.88 -12.38
CA GLN A 210 -2.49 8.59 -11.97
C GLN A 210 -3.44 7.87 -11.01
N ILE A 211 -4.01 8.59 -10.03
CA ILE A 211 -4.95 8.00 -9.08
C ILE A 211 -6.24 7.59 -9.79
N ILE A 212 -6.74 8.39 -10.74
CA ILE A 212 -7.91 8.05 -11.55
C ILE A 212 -7.67 6.76 -12.34
N TYR A 213 -6.53 6.61 -13.01
CA TYR A 213 -6.18 5.38 -13.71
C TYR A 213 -6.19 4.15 -12.78
N TRP A 214 -5.56 4.25 -11.61
CA TRP A 214 -5.55 3.15 -10.65
C TRP A 214 -6.95 2.86 -10.09
N ALA A 215 -7.76 3.89 -9.87
CA ALA A 215 -9.12 3.78 -9.33
C ALA A 215 -10.13 3.22 -10.35
N MET A 216 -9.86 3.29 -11.65
CA MET A 216 -10.65 2.59 -12.69
C MET A 216 -10.17 1.15 -12.89
N SER A 217 -8.90 0.87 -12.57
CA SER A 217 -8.32 -0.46 -12.75
C SER A 217 -8.74 -1.42 -11.64
N ARG A 218 -9.10 -2.66 -12.00
CA ARG A 218 -9.25 -3.75 -11.02
C ARG A 218 -8.00 -4.62 -10.93
N TYR A 219 -6.84 -4.07 -11.32
CA TYR A 219 -5.58 -4.81 -11.39
C TYR A 219 -5.14 -5.36 -10.02
N ASN A 220 -5.36 -4.59 -8.95
CA ASN A 220 -5.01 -5.03 -7.60
C ASN A 220 -6.05 -5.98 -7.03
N ASN A 221 -7.23 -5.44 -6.70
CA ASN A 221 -8.39 -6.17 -6.20
C ASN A 221 -9.67 -5.37 -6.51
N PRO A 222 -10.85 -6.00 -6.51
CA PRO A 222 -12.11 -5.29 -6.57
C PRO A 222 -12.23 -4.28 -5.42
N HIS A 223 -12.73 -3.09 -5.72
CA HIS A 223 -12.88 -2.03 -4.73
C HIS A 223 -14.17 -1.23 -4.96
N PRO A 224 -14.89 -0.82 -3.90
CA PRO A 224 -16.22 -0.22 -4.05
C PRO A 224 -16.22 1.28 -4.37
N LEU A 225 -15.14 2.02 -4.06
CA LEU A 225 -15.15 3.49 -4.15
C LEU A 225 -14.32 4.05 -5.32
N GLY A 226 -13.39 3.29 -5.89
CA GLY A 226 -12.47 3.77 -6.91
C GLY A 226 -13.18 4.40 -8.11
N GLU A 227 -14.03 3.62 -8.79
CA GLU A 227 -14.81 4.08 -9.95
C GLU A 227 -15.74 5.27 -9.63
N TYR A 228 -16.26 5.36 -8.40
CA TYR A 228 -17.09 6.49 -7.99
C TYR A 228 -16.27 7.77 -7.78
N LEU A 229 -15.04 7.66 -7.26
CA LEU A 229 -14.16 8.81 -7.03
C LEU A 229 -13.73 9.48 -8.33
N THR A 230 -13.68 8.75 -9.44
CA THR A 230 -13.28 9.32 -10.75
C THR A 230 -14.31 10.30 -11.31
N LEU A 231 -15.56 10.25 -10.82
CA LEU A 231 -16.59 11.24 -11.11
C LEU A 231 -16.32 12.61 -10.45
N TYR A 232 -15.40 12.66 -9.48
CA TYR A 232 -15.05 13.86 -8.72
C TYR A 232 -13.54 14.15 -8.79
N PRO A 233 -13.00 14.44 -9.98
CA PRO A 233 -11.56 14.50 -10.20
C PRO A 233 -10.82 15.57 -9.38
N ILE A 234 -11.48 16.69 -9.05
CA ILE A 234 -10.90 17.72 -8.15
C ILE A 234 -10.64 17.13 -6.76
N ILE A 235 -11.52 16.28 -6.25
CA ILE A 235 -11.32 15.62 -4.96
C ILE A 235 -10.09 14.71 -5.03
N VAL A 236 -9.93 13.98 -6.15
CA VAL A 236 -8.77 13.13 -6.38
C VAL A 236 -7.47 13.94 -6.43
N SER A 237 -7.45 15.07 -7.12
CA SER A 237 -6.30 15.99 -7.12
C SER A 237 -5.98 16.48 -5.71
N VAL A 238 -6.98 16.95 -4.94
CA VAL A 238 -6.78 17.36 -3.54
C VAL A 238 -6.22 16.22 -2.69
N MET A 239 -6.71 14.99 -2.86
CA MET A 239 -6.17 13.80 -2.20
C MET A 239 -4.71 13.56 -2.56
N SER A 240 -4.29 13.76 -3.82
CA SER A 240 -2.88 13.68 -4.23
C SER A 240 -2.01 14.68 -3.46
N TYR A 241 -2.44 15.95 -3.36
CA TYR A 241 -1.71 16.97 -2.60
C TYR A 241 -1.62 16.60 -1.13
N VAL A 242 -2.74 16.21 -0.50
CA VAL A 242 -2.78 15.79 0.91
C VAL A 242 -1.84 14.61 1.15
N ALA A 243 -1.83 13.61 0.25
CA ALA A 243 -0.96 12.45 0.36
C ALA A 243 0.53 12.86 0.37
N ILE A 244 0.98 13.67 -0.59
CA ILE A 244 2.39 14.09 -0.67
C ILE A 244 2.75 14.96 0.54
N VAL A 245 1.93 15.96 0.88
CA VAL A 245 2.19 16.84 2.03
C VAL A 245 2.30 16.01 3.31
N TRP A 246 1.38 15.09 3.54
CA TRP A 246 1.43 14.22 4.70
C TRP A 246 2.68 13.32 4.68
N GLU A 247 3.00 12.68 3.56
CA GLU A 247 4.18 11.81 3.41
C GLU A 247 5.50 12.56 3.68
N MET A 248 5.64 13.80 3.17
CA MET A 248 6.81 14.65 3.40
C MET A 248 6.92 15.11 4.85
N VAL A 249 5.79 15.46 5.47
CA VAL A 249 5.75 16.03 6.82
C VAL A 249 5.84 14.94 7.90
N PHE A 250 5.44 13.70 7.58
CA PHE A 250 5.42 12.56 8.50
C PHE A 250 6.76 12.37 9.23
N ILE A 251 7.88 12.38 8.49
CA ILE A 251 9.22 12.20 9.04
C ILE A 251 9.60 13.24 10.08
N PHE A 252 8.98 14.43 10.09
CA PHE A 252 9.27 15.48 11.07
C PHE A 252 8.26 15.47 12.24
N VAL A 253 6.98 15.23 11.93
CA VAL A 253 5.88 15.35 12.89
C VAL A 253 5.74 14.13 13.79
N VAL A 254 6.05 12.93 13.29
CA VAL A 254 5.83 11.68 14.04
C VAL A 254 6.66 11.58 15.33
N TRP A 255 7.75 12.34 15.44
CA TRP A 255 8.60 12.37 16.64
C TRP A 255 8.06 13.27 17.76
N ARG A 256 7.10 14.16 17.45
CA ARG A 256 6.54 15.12 18.40
C ARG A 256 5.46 14.46 19.24
N LYS A 257 5.38 14.76 20.55
CA LYS A 257 4.41 14.13 21.47
C LYS A 257 2.96 14.22 20.99
N TRP A 258 2.54 15.41 20.57
CA TRP A 258 1.20 15.68 20.04
C TRP A 258 1.06 15.34 18.55
N GLY A 259 2.13 15.55 17.78
CA GLY A 259 2.16 15.26 16.34
C GLY A 259 2.08 13.77 16.02
N ARG A 260 2.71 12.91 16.84
CA ARG A 260 2.75 11.45 16.67
C ARG A 260 1.36 10.82 16.48
N PRO A 261 0.41 10.93 17.43
CA PRO A 261 -0.90 10.29 17.25
C PRO A 261 -1.65 10.83 16.01
N ILE A 262 -1.51 12.12 15.70
CA ILE A 262 -2.15 12.73 14.51
C ILE A 262 -1.53 12.16 13.23
N ALA A 263 -0.21 12.14 13.13
CA ALA A 263 0.50 11.62 11.96
C ALA A 263 0.19 10.14 11.71
N LEU A 264 0.16 9.32 12.76
CA LEU A 264 -0.19 7.90 12.68
C LEU A 264 -1.66 7.69 12.34
N ALA A 265 -2.57 8.48 12.90
CA ALA A 265 -4.00 8.40 12.60
C ALA A 265 -4.28 8.78 11.14
N LEU A 266 -3.76 9.91 10.67
CA LEU A 266 -3.86 10.32 9.27
C LEU A 266 -3.27 9.27 8.33
N GLY A 267 -2.11 8.71 8.69
CA GLY A 267 -1.49 7.64 7.92
C GLY A 267 -2.34 6.36 7.89
N ALA A 268 -2.96 5.98 9.01
CA ALA A 268 -3.81 4.81 9.06
C ALA A 268 -5.09 5.03 8.25
N SER A 269 -5.69 6.22 8.35
CA SER A 269 -6.82 6.63 7.52
C SER A 269 -6.48 6.65 6.03
N PHE A 270 -5.30 7.13 5.66
CA PHE A 270 -4.81 7.08 4.28
C PHE A 270 -4.71 5.64 3.78
N HIS A 271 -4.04 4.75 4.51
CA HIS A 271 -3.90 3.34 4.16
C HIS A 271 -5.25 2.62 4.06
N ILE A 272 -6.16 2.86 5.01
CA ILE A 272 -7.54 2.34 4.96
C ILE A 272 -8.28 2.93 3.74
N GLY A 273 -8.12 4.21 3.44
CA GLY A 273 -8.69 4.82 2.25
C GLY A 273 -8.26 4.14 0.96
N THR A 274 -6.97 3.76 0.84
CA THR A 274 -6.45 3.05 -0.34
C THR A 274 -6.99 1.62 -0.48
N LEU A 275 -7.42 0.98 0.61
CA LEU A 275 -8.13 -0.30 0.57
C LEU A 275 -9.42 -0.17 -0.26
N PHE A 276 -10.21 0.87 0.01
CA PHE A 276 -11.53 1.06 -0.59
C PHE A 276 -11.51 1.79 -1.94
N SER A 277 -10.49 2.61 -2.19
CA SER A 277 -10.36 3.38 -3.43
C SER A 277 -9.50 2.71 -4.49
N LEU A 278 -8.46 1.95 -4.11
CA LEU A 278 -7.48 1.37 -5.04
C LEU A 278 -7.34 -0.16 -4.94
N GLY A 279 -8.09 -0.81 -4.04
CA GLY A 279 -8.03 -2.27 -3.87
C GLY A 279 -6.70 -2.76 -3.29
N LEU A 280 -5.95 -1.93 -2.57
CA LEU A 280 -4.67 -2.30 -1.98
C LEU A 280 -4.90 -3.01 -0.64
N TYR A 281 -4.81 -4.33 -0.59
CA TYR A 281 -5.09 -5.09 0.65
C TYR A 281 -3.86 -5.24 1.53
N ILE A 282 -2.77 -5.79 0.97
CA ILE A 282 -1.60 -6.19 1.75
C ILE A 282 -0.74 -4.99 2.16
N PHE A 283 -0.50 -4.05 1.24
CA PHE A 283 0.37 -2.89 1.49
C PHE A 283 -0.12 -2.01 2.66
N PRO A 284 -1.42 -1.65 2.75
CA PRO A 284 -1.97 -0.94 3.91
C PRO A 284 -1.80 -1.71 5.22
N MET A 285 -2.07 -3.02 5.23
CA MET A 285 -1.94 -3.84 6.43
C MET A 285 -0.50 -3.89 6.94
N ILE A 286 0.48 -4.06 6.05
CA ILE A 286 1.91 -4.01 6.40
C ILE A 286 2.28 -2.64 6.96
N SER A 287 1.86 -1.56 6.30
CA SER A 287 2.19 -0.19 6.73
C SER A 287 1.61 0.14 8.11
N ILE A 288 0.34 -0.20 8.35
CA ILE A 288 -0.33 0.00 9.64
C ILE A 288 0.31 -0.89 10.72
N ALA A 289 0.69 -2.13 10.40
CA ALA A 289 1.39 -3.00 11.33
C ALA A 289 2.72 -2.38 11.80
N ILE A 290 3.46 -1.72 10.90
CA ILE A 290 4.72 -1.05 11.25
C ILE A 290 4.49 0.14 12.19
N TYR A 291 3.36 0.84 12.12
CA TYR A 291 3.07 1.98 13.02
C TYR A 291 3.13 1.64 14.50
N PHE A 292 2.91 0.37 14.87
CA PHE A 292 3.06 -0.07 16.25
C PHE A 292 4.50 0.07 16.77
N CYS A 293 5.51 0.21 15.91
CA CYS A 293 6.86 0.58 16.32
C CYS A 293 6.96 1.98 16.93
N PHE A 294 5.95 2.86 16.78
CA PHE A 294 5.89 4.17 17.43
C PHE A 294 5.25 4.15 18.82
N LEU A 295 4.75 3.00 19.28
CA LEU A 295 4.25 2.85 20.64
C LEU A 295 5.38 3.03 21.66
N LYS A 296 5.10 3.82 22.69
CA LYS A 296 5.94 3.97 23.88
C LYS A 296 5.42 3.09 25.00
N GLU A 297 6.30 2.79 25.95
CA GLU A 297 5.94 2.09 27.18
C GLU A 297 4.74 2.74 27.90
N SER A 298 4.71 4.08 27.98
CA SER A 298 3.61 4.85 28.57
C SER A 298 2.27 4.63 27.89
N ASP A 299 2.26 4.43 26.57
CA ASP A 299 1.03 4.22 25.79
C ASP A 299 0.42 2.86 26.17
N VAL A 300 1.26 1.83 26.26
CA VAL A 300 0.85 0.47 26.65
C VAL A 300 0.38 0.42 28.10
N GLN A 301 1.09 1.09 29.01
CA GLN A 301 0.69 1.19 30.42
C GLN A 301 -0.67 1.90 30.57
N TRP A 302 -0.88 2.98 29.81
CA TRP A 302 -2.15 3.72 29.79
C TRP A 302 -3.30 2.85 29.28
N VAL A 303 -3.13 2.16 28.14
CA VAL A 303 -4.13 1.23 27.60
C VAL A 303 -4.44 0.13 28.61
N SER A 304 -3.40 -0.47 29.20
CA SER A 304 -3.55 -1.54 30.20
C SER A 304 -4.29 -1.07 31.45
N ALA A 305 -4.05 0.15 31.92
CA ALA A 305 -4.79 0.74 33.04
C ALA A 305 -6.26 0.97 32.68
N ARG A 306 -6.55 1.44 31.46
CA ARG A 306 -7.92 1.67 30.97
C ARG A 306 -8.68 0.35 30.84
N LEU A 307 -8.07 -0.69 30.26
CA LEU A 307 -8.66 -2.03 30.16
C LEU A 307 -8.94 -2.64 31.54
N ARG A 308 -8.02 -2.48 32.51
CA ARG A 308 -8.25 -2.93 33.90
C ARG A 308 -9.41 -2.19 34.57
N ARG A 309 -9.56 -0.89 34.33
CA ARG A 309 -10.72 -0.12 34.83
C ARG A 309 -12.02 -0.59 34.18
N LEU A 310 -12.03 -0.85 32.88
CA LEU A 310 -13.20 -1.39 32.17
C LEU A 310 -13.57 -2.80 32.67
N TYR A 311 -12.58 -3.66 32.89
CA TYR A 311 -12.79 -4.98 33.48
C TYR A 311 -13.39 -4.89 34.89
N ARG A 312 -12.86 -4.01 35.75
CA ARG A 312 -13.38 -3.78 37.12
C ARG A 312 -14.78 -3.17 37.16
N ARG A 313 -15.20 -2.45 36.11
CA ARG A 313 -16.55 -1.88 36.00
C ARG A 313 -17.63 -2.95 35.72
N GLY A 314 -17.23 -4.19 35.45
CA GLY A 314 -18.14 -5.30 35.22
C GLY A 314 -18.90 -5.23 33.89
N GLY A 315 -19.86 -6.15 33.68
CA GLY A 315 -20.75 -6.14 32.53
C GLY A 315 -20.35 -7.07 31.39
N TRP A 316 -20.60 -6.67 30.13
CA TRP A 316 -20.31 -7.48 28.94
C TRP A 316 -18.81 -7.72 28.76
N PHE A 317 -17.96 -6.72 28.99
CA PHE A 317 -16.51 -6.84 28.79
C PHE A 317 -15.87 -7.87 29.73
N GLN A 318 -16.20 -7.83 31.04
CA GLN A 318 -15.71 -8.81 32.01
C GLN A 318 -16.14 -10.24 31.63
N ARG A 319 -17.42 -10.45 31.33
CA ARG A 319 -17.96 -11.77 30.94
C ARG A 319 -17.26 -12.35 29.72
N ASN A 320 -16.98 -11.54 28.70
CA ASN A 320 -16.27 -12.01 27.51
C ASN A 320 -14.80 -12.33 27.81
N VAL A 321 -14.11 -11.49 28.61
CA VAL A 321 -12.73 -11.77 29.02
C VAL A 321 -12.64 -13.07 29.82
N ASP A 322 -13.54 -13.28 30.78
CA ASP A 322 -13.57 -14.49 31.61
C ASP A 322 -13.93 -15.72 30.78
N ARG A 323 -14.87 -15.60 29.82
CA ARG A 323 -15.19 -16.67 28.85
C ARG A 323 -13.99 -17.01 27.98
N CYS A 324 -13.30 -16.02 27.43
CA CYS A 324 -12.08 -16.24 26.64
C CYS A 324 -10.99 -16.90 27.48
N ARG A 325 -10.80 -16.47 28.74
CA ARG A 325 -9.84 -17.10 29.66
C ARG A 325 -10.21 -18.55 29.94
N ALA A 326 -11.49 -18.84 30.19
CA ALA A 326 -11.97 -20.20 30.40
C ALA A 326 -11.77 -21.09 29.16
N LEU A 327 -12.04 -20.56 27.95
CA LEU A 327 -11.75 -21.26 26.69
C LEU A 327 -10.26 -21.56 26.53
N ILE A 328 -9.39 -20.58 26.80
CA ILE A 328 -7.93 -20.77 26.75
C ILE A 328 -7.47 -21.83 27.77
N GLU A 329 -8.04 -21.82 28.98
CA GLU A 329 -7.75 -22.83 30.00
C GLU A 329 -8.29 -24.22 29.61
N GLN A 330 -9.42 -24.30 28.88
CA GLN A 330 -9.95 -25.55 28.35
C GLN A 330 -9.05 -26.16 27.27
N PHE A 331 -8.53 -25.33 26.37
CA PHE A 331 -7.56 -25.74 25.34
C PHE A 331 -6.11 -25.75 25.86
N ARG A 332 -5.91 -25.60 27.18
CA ARG A 332 -4.58 -25.63 27.76
C ARG A 332 -4.02 -27.03 27.56
N PRO A 333 -2.94 -27.19 26.76
CA PRO A 333 -2.34 -28.50 26.58
C PRO A 333 -1.90 -29.01 27.96
N GLN A 334 -2.34 -30.22 28.33
CA GLN A 334 -1.77 -30.89 29.49
C GLN A 334 -0.25 -30.94 29.31
N PRO A 335 0.54 -30.74 30.39
CA PRO A 335 1.98 -30.72 30.27
C PRO A 335 2.46 -32.07 29.77
N VAL A 336 2.68 -32.19 28.46
CA VAL A 336 3.45 -33.29 27.87
C VAL A 336 4.88 -33.09 28.36
N ALA A 337 5.19 -33.71 29.49
CA ALA A 337 6.42 -33.52 30.25
C ALA A 337 7.68 -34.01 29.51
N SER A 338 7.55 -34.58 28.31
CA SER A 338 8.65 -35.23 27.59
C SER A 338 9.33 -34.36 26.52
N TRP A 339 8.64 -33.36 25.92
CA TRP A 339 9.21 -32.67 24.76
C TRP A 339 9.84 -31.32 25.15
N LYS A 340 11.16 -31.21 24.93
CA LYS A 340 11.86 -29.92 25.01
C LYS A 340 11.33 -29.03 23.88
N SER A 341 11.06 -27.75 24.15
CA SER A 341 10.52 -26.82 23.14
C SER A 341 11.23 -26.85 21.77
N PRO A 342 12.57 -26.97 21.69
CA PRO A 342 13.26 -27.16 20.41
C PRO A 342 12.92 -28.47 19.71
N THR A 343 12.76 -29.59 20.43
CA THR A 343 12.41 -30.88 19.82
C THR A 343 11.01 -30.81 19.22
N ALA A 344 10.06 -30.23 19.95
CA ALA A 344 8.69 -30.00 19.46
C ALA A 344 8.63 -29.10 18.22
N TRP A 345 9.52 -28.10 18.16
CA TRP A 345 9.62 -27.22 17.00
C TRP A 345 10.19 -27.95 15.78
N VAL A 346 11.26 -28.74 15.95
CA VAL A 346 11.89 -29.53 14.89
C VAL A 346 10.95 -30.60 14.35
N THR A 347 10.24 -31.30 15.22
CA THR A 347 9.22 -32.27 14.79
C THR A 347 8.04 -31.58 14.11
N GLY A 348 7.69 -30.37 14.56
CA GLY A 348 6.62 -29.56 13.98
C GLY A 348 6.92 -29.19 12.53
N ILE A 349 8.13 -28.66 12.25
CA ILE A 349 8.52 -28.35 10.88
C ILE A 349 8.61 -29.62 10.01
N ALA A 350 9.18 -30.72 10.53
CA ALA A 350 9.27 -31.96 9.76
C ALA A 350 7.88 -32.50 9.37
N ALA A 351 6.93 -32.48 10.30
CA ALA A 351 5.55 -32.89 10.04
C ALA A 351 4.86 -31.96 9.02
N VAL A 352 5.00 -30.63 9.20
CA VAL A 352 4.39 -29.64 8.31
C VAL A 352 4.97 -29.73 6.89
N LEU A 353 6.28 -29.96 6.75
CA LEU A 353 6.93 -30.19 5.45
C LEU A 353 6.39 -31.43 4.75
N ALA A 354 6.35 -32.57 5.45
CA ALA A 354 5.84 -33.82 4.89
C ALA A 354 4.37 -33.69 4.48
N LEU A 355 3.55 -33.10 5.34
CA LEU A 355 2.12 -32.87 5.07
C LEU A 355 1.90 -31.87 3.92
N GLY A 356 2.70 -30.81 3.83
CA GLY A 356 2.57 -29.83 2.76
C GLY A 356 2.91 -30.43 1.41
N VAL A 357 4.04 -31.13 1.30
CA VAL A 357 4.42 -31.83 0.05
C VAL A 357 3.39 -32.89 -0.31
N TYR A 358 2.90 -33.65 0.67
CA TYR A 358 1.83 -34.63 0.44
C TYR A 358 0.53 -33.95 -0.04
N ALA A 359 0.12 -32.86 0.60
CA ALA A 359 -1.11 -32.16 0.23
C ALA A 359 -1.04 -31.55 -1.18
N GLU A 360 0.10 -30.99 -1.58
CA GLU A 360 0.30 -30.52 -2.97
C GLU A 360 0.34 -31.69 -3.95
N TYR A 361 0.96 -32.82 -3.56
CA TYR A 361 0.92 -34.04 -4.35
C TYR A 361 -0.52 -34.54 -4.57
N GLU A 362 -1.38 -34.49 -3.56
CA GLU A 362 -2.79 -34.87 -3.69
C GLU A 362 -3.63 -33.85 -4.48
N GLN A 363 -3.25 -32.57 -4.48
CA GLN A 363 -3.97 -31.53 -5.24
C GLN A 363 -3.97 -31.80 -6.75
N ASP A 364 -2.87 -32.35 -7.27
CA ASP A 364 -2.67 -32.76 -8.67
C ASP A 364 -3.43 -31.89 -9.69
N LEU A 365 -3.19 -30.58 -9.65
CA LEU A 365 -3.96 -29.57 -10.39
C LEU A 365 -4.06 -29.87 -11.91
N TYR A 366 -3.04 -30.54 -12.46
CA TYR A 366 -2.96 -30.90 -13.87
C TYR A 366 -3.27 -32.37 -14.15
N GLY A 367 -3.70 -33.13 -13.13
CA GLY A 367 -4.03 -34.54 -13.25
C GLY A 367 -2.86 -35.41 -13.72
N ILE A 368 -1.61 -35.04 -13.41
CA ILE A 368 -0.42 -35.75 -13.88
C ILE A 368 -0.39 -37.18 -13.35
N ARG A 369 -0.99 -37.42 -12.18
CA ARG A 369 -0.95 -38.69 -11.45
C ARG A 369 -2.24 -39.49 -11.61
N ARG A 370 -3.16 -39.03 -12.45
CA ARG A 370 -4.39 -39.75 -12.77
C ARG A 370 -4.10 -40.98 -13.62
N PRO A 371 -4.85 -42.08 -13.47
CA PRO A 371 -4.73 -43.26 -14.33
C PRO A 371 -4.97 -42.94 -15.81
N GLU A 372 -5.81 -41.94 -16.09
CA GLU A 372 -6.15 -41.48 -17.44
C GLU A 372 -5.05 -40.64 -18.11
N GLY A 373 -3.97 -40.32 -17.38
CA GLY A 373 -2.92 -39.40 -17.82
C GLY A 373 -3.24 -37.93 -17.54
N ARG A 374 -2.34 -37.04 -17.99
CA ARG A 374 -2.46 -35.58 -17.79
C ARG A 374 -3.79 -35.05 -18.31
N MET A 375 -4.39 -34.10 -17.59
CA MET A 375 -5.56 -33.39 -18.09
C MET A 375 -5.22 -32.74 -19.43
N THR A 376 -6.05 -33.00 -20.43
CA THR A 376 -5.94 -32.40 -21.75
C THR A 376 -6.63 -31.04 -21.73
N LEU A 377 -6.08 -30.07 -22.47
CA LEU A 377 -6.79 -28.83 -22.74
C LEU A 377 -8.11 -29.17 -23.43
N HIS A 378 -9.21 -28.62 -22.93
CA HIS A 378 -10.50 -28.71 -23.59
C HIS A 378 -10.58 -27.64 -24.67
N GLU A 379 -11.13 -28.00 -25.83
CA GLU A 379 -11.46 -27.01 -26.85
C GLU A 379 -12.45 -26.02 -26.24
N VAL A 380 -12.13 -24.73 -26.36
CA VAL A 380 -12.97 -23.66 -25.85
C VAL A 380 -14.19 -23.55 -26.76
N GLU A 381 -15.38 -23.34 -26.18
CA GLU A 381 -16.62 -23.16 -26.94
C GLU A 381 -16.42 -22.15 -28.08
N PRO A 382 -16.83 -22.45 -29.32
CA PRO A 382 -16.62 -21.56 -30.47
C PRO A 382 -17.16 -20.15 -30.25
N GLU A 383 -18.21 -19.99 -29.44
CA GLU A 383 -18.78 -18.71 -29.05
C GLU A 383 -17.79 -17.86 -28.22
N LEU A 384 -17.13 -18.47 -27.24
CA LEU A 384 -16.12 -17.80 -26.42
C LEU A 384 -14.85 -17.51 -27.25
N VAL A 385 -14.47 -18.39 -28.18
CA VAL A 385 -13.39 -18.12 -29.13
C VAL A 385 -13.73 -16.92 -30.01
N ALA A 386 -14.95 -16.87 -30.55
CA ALA A 386 -15.43 -15.74 -31.34
C ALA A 386 -15.51 -14.44 -30.51
N GLU A 387 -15.81 -14.53 -29.22
CA GLU A 387 -15.77 -13.41 -28.29
C GLU A 387 -14.34 -12.93 -28.01
N MET A 388 -13.41 -13.83 -27.70
CA MET A 388 -12.00 -13.51 -27.43
C MET A 388 -11.28 -12.96 -28.67
N LEU A 389 -11.63 -13.45 -29.86
CA LEU A 389 -11.08 -12.98 -31.14
C LEU A 389 -11.89 -11.85 -31.76
N ARG A 390 -12.96 -11.39 -31.10
CA ARG A 390 -13.77 -10.28 -31.58
C ARG A 390 -12.86 -9.06 -31.75
N PRO A 391 -12.97 -8.32 -32.87
CA PRO A 391 -12.28 -7.05 -32.99
C PRO A 391 -12.59 -6.19 -31.77
N GLU A 392 -11.57 -5.53 -31.24
CA GLU A 392 -11.71 -4.59 -30.14
C GLU A 392 -12.87 -3.64 -30.45
N GLN A 393 -13.82 -3.51 -29.52
CA GLN A 393 -14.95 -2.62 -29.70
C GLN A 393 -14.43 -1.19 -29.76
N THR A 394 -14.36 -0.64 -30.97
CA THR A 394 -13.99 0.75 -31.16
C THR A 394 -15.08 1.64 -30.59
N MET A 395 -14.74 2.42 -29.55
CA MET A 395 -15.65 3.44 -29.05
C MET A 395 -15.96 4.43 -30.17
N ARG A 396 -17.24 4.79 -30.31
CA ARG A 396 -17.65 5.85 -31.25
C ARG A 396 -16.87 7.12 -30.90
N GLU A 397 -16.49 7.91 -31.90
CA GLU A 397 -15.70 9.13 -31.67
C GLU A 397 -16.31 10.04 -30.59
N LYS A 398 -17.64 10.18 -30.56
CA LYS A 398 -18.33 10.98 -29.53
C LYS A 398 -18.23 10.41 -28.11
N ASP A 399 -18.14 9.08 -27.95
CA ASP A 399 -18.14 8.42 -26.63
C ASP A 399 -16.76 8.51 -25.96
N LYS A 400 -15.72 8.83 -26.73
CA LYS A 400 -14.37 9.14 -26.22
C LYS A 400 -14.33 10.44 -25.44
N PHE A 401 -15.34 11.30 -25.58
CA PHE A 401 -15.45 12.58 -24.87
C PHE A 401 -16.49 12.44 -23.77
N LEU A 402 -16.06 12.60 -22.51
CA LEU A 402 -16.93 12.57 -21.34
C LEU A 402 -17.69 13.89 -21.17
N SER A 403 -16.97 15.00 -21.26
CA SER A 403 -17.53 16.35 -21.12
C SER A 403 -16.70 17.38 -21.89
N VAL A 404 -17.36 18.47 -22.27
CA VAL A 404 -16.70 19.71 -22.66
C VAL A 404 -17.21 20.78 -21.71
N ASP A 405 -16.30 21.32 -20.90
CA ASP A 405 -16.58 22.34 -19.90
C ASP A 405 -15.87 23.64 -20.27
N VAL A 406 -16.52 24.78 -19.98
CA VAL A 406 -16.04 26.11 -20.36
C VAL A 406 -16.01 27.00 -19.13
N GLY A 407 -14.97 27.81 -18.97
CA GLY A 407 -14.75 28.64 -17.79
C GLY A 407 -13.52 29.53 -17.92
N THR A 408 -12.99 30.03 -16.80
CA THR A 408 -11.85 30.99 -16.82
C THR A 408 -10.75 30.69 -15.83
N GLN A 409 -10.99 29.75 -14.91
CA GLN A 409 -10.08 29.39 -13.84
C GLN A 409 -9.88 27.87 -13.79
N MET A 410 -8.63 27.48 -13.57
CA MET A 410 -8.24 26.10 -13.35
C MET A 410 -7.52 25.95 -12.02
N VAL A 411 -7.72 24.82 -11.36
CA VAL A 411 -6.99 24.39 -10.16
C VAL A 411 -6.61 22.93 -10.34
N GLY A 412 -5.33 22.60 -10.16
CA GLY A 412 -4.84 21.22 -10.28
C GLY A 412 -5.11 20.60 -11.66
N GLY A 413 -5.10 21.40 -12.73
CA GLY A 413 -5.41 20.92 -14.09
C GLY A 413 -6.91 20.76 -14.40
N TRP A 414 -7.81 21.13 -13.48
CA TRP A 414 -9.26 21.03 -13.64
C TRP A 414 -9.94 22.40 -13.64
N LEU A 415 -10.91 22.57 -14.53
CA LEU A 415 -11.74 23.76 -14.63
C LEU A 415 -12.76 23.80 -13.48
N ILE A 416 -12.70 24.86 -12.67
CA ILE A 416 -13.49 24.95 -11.43
C ILE A 416 -14.70 25.89 -11.53
N ASN A 417 -14.69 26.83 -12.48
CA ASN A 417 -15.72 27.85 -12.62
C ASN A 417 -16.43 27.74 -13.97
N ARG A 418 -17.28 26.71 -14.07
CA ARG A 418 -18.09 26.51 -15.28
C ARG A 418 -19.02 27.72 -15.48
N LYS A 419 -18.84 28.43 -16.60
CA LYS A 419 -19.69 29.56 -16.99
C LYS A 419 -19.89 29.61 -18.49
N SER A 420 -21.00 30.21 -18.90
CA SER A 420 -21.39 30.38 -20.30
C SER A 420 -21.32 31.83 -20.77
N GLU A 421 -21.06 32.78 -19.88
CA GLU A 421 -21.05 34.22 -20.18
C GLU A 421 -19.67 34.81 -19.90
N PHE A 422 -19.10 35.49 -20.89
CA PHE A 422 -17.73 36.03 -20.85
C PHE A 422 -17.74 37.47 -21.33
N GLU A 423 -16.96 38.33 -20.71
CA GLU A 423 -16.77 39.69 -21.20
C GLU A 423 -15.80 39.70 -22.39
N LEU A 424 -15.93 40.67 -23.30
CA LEU A 424 -14.94 40.88 -24.35
C LEU A 424 -13.54 41.14 -23.76
N GLY A 425 -12.53 40.44 -24.28
CA GLY A 425 -11.18 40.43 -23.74
C GLY A 425 -10.95 39.48 -22.57
N GLU A 426 -11.99 38.82 -22.04
CA GLU A 426 -11.84 37.79 -21.01
C GLU A 426 -11.42 36.44 -21.63
N SER A 427 -10.46 35.76 -21.01
CA SER A 427 -10.02 34.46 -21.52
C SER A 427 -11.07 33.37 -21.34
N ILE A 428 -11.32 32.60 -22.39
CA ILE A 428 -12.21 31.44 -22.38
C ILE A 428 -11.35 30.18 -22.35
N LEU A 429 -11.42 29.42 -21.26
CA LEU A 429 -10.82 28.10 -21.14
C LEU A 429 -11.84 27.04 -21.50
N VAL A 430 -11.43 26.08 -22.31
CA VAL A 430 -12.23 24.92 -22.69
C VAL A 430 -11.50 23.67 -22.27
N GLN A 431 -12.13 22.85 -21.45
CA GLN A 431 -11.59 21.56 -21.04
C GLN A 431 -12.47 20.45 -21.63
N CYS A 432 -11.86 19.63 -22.48
CA CYS A 432 -12.46 18.41 -23.00
C CYS A 432 -11.98 17.24 -22.13
N SER A 433 -12.86 16.67 -21.31
CA SER A 433 -12.57 15.45 -20.54
C SER A 433 -12.74 14.23 -21.44
N LEU A 434 -11.79 13.29 -21.39
CA LEU A 434 -11.74 12.12 -22.25
C LEU A 434 -12.00 10.83 -21.45
N ASN A 435 -12.62 9.85 -22.08
CA ASN A 435 -12.87 8.53 -21.52
C ASN A 435 -11.79 7.55 -22.00
N PRO A 436 -10.96 6.98 -21.10
CA PRO A 436 -10.08 5.88 -21.45
C PRO A 436 -10.88 4.56 -21.59
N PRO A 437 -10.44 3.61 -22.44
CA PRO A 437 -9.27 3.69 -23.31
C PRO A 437 -9.56 4.43 -24.62
N HIS A 438 -8.74 5.41 -25.02
CA HIS A 438 -8.81 6.00 -26.37
C HIS A 438 -7.43 5.98 -27.04
N GLU A 439 -7.40 5.99 -28.37
CA GLU A 439 -6.14 6.12 -29.12
C GLU A 439 -5.55 7.54 -28.99
N ASP A 440 -4.39 7.78 -29.62
CA ASP A 440 -3.89 9.15 -29.76
C ASP A 440 -4.84 9.92 -30.69
N LEU A 441 -5.49 10.96 -30.17
CA LEU A 441 -6.52 11.74 -30.86
C LEU A 441 -5.98 13.10 -31.29
N TRP A 442 -6.33 13.55 -32.49
CA TRP A 442 -6.31 14.97 -32.82
C TRP A 442 -7.66 15.59 -32.42
N VAL A 443 -7.65 16.52 -31.47
CA VAL A 443 -8.85 17.21 -30.99
C VAL A 443 -8.82 18.64 -31.51
N ASP A 444 -9.74 18.97 -32.41
CA ASP A 444 -9.98 20.34 -32.85
C ASP A 444 -10.99 21.02 -31.91
N CYS A 445 -10.71 22.26 -31.52
CA CYS A 445 -11.61 23.10 -30.75
C CYS A 445 -11.78 24.45 -31.47
N HIS A 446 -13.02 24.75 -31.87
CA HIS A 446 -13.34 25.94 -32.64
C HIS A 446 -14.30 26.85 -31.88
N LEU A 447 -14.06 28.16 -31.90
CA LEU A 447 -15.07 29.16 -31.52
C LEU A 447 -15.80 29.61 -32.78
N CYS A 448 -17.12 29.45 -32.79
CA CYS A 448 -17.97 29.71 -33.94
C CYS A 448 -19.06 30.73 -33.61
N GLU A 449 -19.43 31.55 -34.58
CA GLU A 449 -20.63 32.39 -34.54
C GLU A 449 -21.89 31.55 -34.75
N GLU A 450 -23.05 32.10 -34.36
CA GLU A 450 -24.36 31.49 -34.61
C GLU A 450 -24.63 31.21 -36.10
N SER A 451 -24.01 31.97 -37.01
CA SER A 451 -24.06 31.76 -38.47
C SER A 451 -23.35 30.49 -38.95
N GLY A 452 -22.55 29.85 -38.09
CA GLY A 452 -21.69 28.72 -38.45
C GLY A 452 -20.26 29.13 -38.83
N ARG A 453 -19.96 30.43 -38.93
CA ARG A 453 -18.62 30.94 -39.24
C ARG A 453 -17.65 30.62 -38.10
N ILE A 454 -16.51 30.02 -38.43
CA ILE A 454 -15.42 29.77 -37.48
C ILE A 454 -14.65 31.07 -37.28
N VAL A 455 -14.57 31.53 -36.04
CA VAL A 455 -13.85 32.75 -35.65
C VAL A 455 -12.43 32.40 -35.21
N TYR A 456 -12.31 31.40 -34.34
CA TYR A 456 -11.02 30.86 -33.91
C TYR A 456 -10.98 29.35 -34.13
N ARG A 457 -9.80 28.87 -34.52
CA ARG A 457 -9.50 27.46 -34.67
C ARG A 457 -8.22 27.14 -33.91
N THR A 458 -8.30 26.16 -33.01
CA THR A 458 -7.14 25.56 -32.36
C THR A 458 -7.31 24.05 -32.34
N GLY A 459 -6.22 23.33 -32.14
CA GLY A 459 -6.24 21.88 -32.05
C GLY A 459 -4.96 21.36 -31.43
N GLN A 460 -5.04 20.19 -30.81
CA GLN A 460 -3.87 19.54 -30.22
C GLN A 460 -4.00 18.02 -30.25
N ILE A 461 -2.87 17.35 -30.09
CA ILE A 461 -2.81 15.91 -29.88
C ILE A 461 -3.14 15.62 -28.42
N ALA A 462 -4.15 14.81 -28.18
CA ALA A 462 -4.40 14.16 -26.89
C ALA A 462 -3.90 12.71 -27.01
N THR A 463 -2.76 12.42 -26.39
CA THR A 463 -2.22 11.06 -26.36
C THR A 463 -3.10 10.14 -25.52
N ARG A 464 -3.01 8.82 -25.73
CA ARG A 464 -3.82 7.79 -25.06
C ARG A 464 -3.78 7.84 -23.52
N GLU A 465 -2.73 8.40 -22.95
CA GLU A 465 -2.56 8.61 -21.50
C GLU A 465 -3.17 9.93 -20.96
N ASN A 466 -3.71 10.78 -21.83
CA ASN A 466 -4.32 12.04 -21.42
C ASN A 466 -5.80 11.86 -21.11
N LEU A 467 -6.21 12.14 -19.88
CA LEU A 467 -7.62 12.15 -19.49
C LEU A 467 -8.37 13.43 -19.90
N ARG A 468 -7.67 14.39 -20.50
CA ARG A 468 -8.22 15.68 -20.90
C ARG A 468 -7.39 16.38 -21.97
N ALA A 469 -8.05 17.25 -22.73
CA ALA A 469 -7.45 18.23 -23.62
C ALA A 469 -7.92 19.64 -23.21
N ILE A 470 -7.00 20.59 -23.02
CA ILE A 470 -7.31 21.96 -22.59
C ILE A 470 -7.00 22.94 -23.72
N PHE A 471 -7.93 23.84 -23.99
CA PHE A 471 -7.79 24.90 -24.99
C PHE A 471 -8.07 26.25 -24.35
N GLN A 472 -7.48 27.29 -24.93
CA GLN A 472 -7.65 28.65 -24.47
C GLN A 472 -7.92 29.56 -25.66
N PHE A 473 -8.98 30.37 -25.54
CA PHE A 473 -9.31 31.43 -26.48
C PHE A 473 -9.24 32.78 -25.78
N TYR A 474 -8.87 33.79 -26.56
CA TYR A 474 -8.88 35.19 -26.15
C TYR A 474 -9.76 35.95 -27.16
N PRO A 475 -11.07 36.08 -26.92
CA PRO A 475 -11.96 36.83 -27.79
C PRO A 475 -11.52 38.30 -27.80
N GLU A 476 -10.99 38.75 -28.94
CA GLU A 476 -10.58 40.13 -29.14
C GLU A 476 -11.76 41.11 -29.03
N GLU A 477 -11.47 42.36 -28.64
CA GLU A 477 -12.50 43.42 -28.48
C GLU A 477 -13.21 43.79 -29.80
N ILE A 478 -12.67 43.34 -30.95
CA ILE A 478 -13.29 43.51 -32.27
C ILE A 478 -14.49 42.58 -32.50
N LEU A 479 -14.66 41.54 -31.69
CA LEU A 479 -15.79 40.64 -31.82
C LEU A 479 -17.08 41.30 -31.35
N ALA A 480 -18.15 41.10 -32.11
CA ALA A 480 -19.47 41.60 -31.71
C ALA A 480 -19.96 40.85 -30.46
N PRO A 481 -20.45 41.54 -29.42
CA PRO A 481 -21.20 40.90 -28.34
C PRO A 481 -22.36 40.09 -28.89
N GLY A 482 -22.59 38.90 -28.37
CA GLY A 482 -23.61 38.00 -28.90
C GLY A 482 -23.42 36.54 -28.53
N LYS A 483 -24.20 35.68 -29.19
CA LYS A 483 -24.15 34.23 -29.01
C LYS A 483 -23.11 33.59 -29.94
N TYR A 484 -22.25 32.81 -29.32
CA TYR A 484 -21.24 31.98 -29.96
C TYR A 484 -21.40 30.54 -29.46
N TYR A 485 -20.67 29.62 -30.08
CA TYR A 485 -20.55 28.27 -29.55
C TYR A 485 -19.15 27.73 -29.77
N ILE A 486 -18.72 26.91 -28.82
CA ILE A 486 -17.54 26.08 -28.93
C ILE A 486 -17.95 24.77 -29.59
N SER A 487 -17.30 24.45 -30.69
CA SER A 487 -17.42 23.19 -31.44
C SER A 487 -16.17 22.37 -31.22
N VAL A 488 -16.30 21.22 -30.57
CA VAL A 488 -15.21 20.25 -30.41
C VAL A 488 -15.37 19.18 -31.47
N LYS A 489 -14.31 18.91 -32.22
CA LYS A 489 -14.31 17.93 -33.31
C LYS A 489 -13.19 16.91 -33.13
N SER A 490 -13.47 15.68 -33.53
CA SER A 490 -12.50 14.58 -33.67
C SER A 490 -12.64 14.00 -35.07
N LYS A 491 -11.53 13.74 -35.76
CA LYS A 491 -11.50 13.24 -37.16
C LYS A 491 -12.41 14.06 -38.11
N GLY A 492 -12.48 15.38 -37.90
CA GLY A 492 -13.29 16.30 -38.69
C GLY A 492 -14.80 16.31 -38.36
N VAL A 493 -15.28 15.43 -37.47
CA VAL A 493 -16.69 15.33 -37.07
C VAL A 493 -16.91 16.06 -35.74
N GLU A 494 -17.96 16.89 -35.65
CA GLU A 494 -18.35 17.53 -34.39
C GLU A 494 -18.84 16.47 -33.39
N VAL A 495 -18.15 16.37 -32.26
CA VAL A 495 -18.45 15.40 -31.19
C VAL A 495 -19.26 16.03 -30.06
N MET A 496 -18.99 17.29 -29.74
CA MET A 496 -19.70 18.05 -28.71
C MET A 496 -19.77 19.54 -29.05
N ARG A 497 -20.82 20.20 -28.58
CA ARG A 497 -21.04 21.65 -28.72
C ARG A 497 -21.41 22.28 -27.38
N ARG A 498 -20.86 23.47 -27.10
CA ARG A 498 -21.21 24.29 -25.93
C ARG A 498 -21.51 25.72 -26.31
N SER A 499 -22.64 26.26 -25.87
CA SER A 499 -23.00 27.66 -26.11
C SER A 499 -22.23 28.59 -25.19
N VAL A 500 -21.80 29.73 -25.74
CA VAL A 500 -21.06 30.78 -25.04
C VAL A 500 -21.63 32.15 -25.45
N THR A 501 -21.83 33.05 -24.50
CA THR A 501 -22.30 34.41 -24.76
C THR A 501 -21.17 35.38 -24.46
N LEU A 502 -20.83 36.22 -25.43
CA LEU A 502 -19.91 37.35 -25.26
C LEU A 502 -20.70 38.60 -24.88
N LEU A 503 -20.40 39.14 -23.70
CA LEU A 503 -20.96 40.38 -23.17
C LEU A 503 -20.06 41.57 -23.55
N PRO A 504 -20.63 42.75 -23.79
CA PRO A 504 -19.84 43.95 -24.01
C PRO A 504 -18.98 44.24 -22.78
N LYS A 505 -17.74 44.69 -23.00
CA LYS A 505 -16.87 45.14 -21.92
C LYS A 505 -17.44 46.43 -21.33
N LEU A 506 -18.00 46.36 -20.13
CA LEU A 506 -18.46 47.55 -19.41
C LEU A 506 -17.22 48.36 -19.04
N SER A 507 -17.01 49.50 -19.69
CA SER A 507 -15.90 50.38 -19.33
C SER A 507 -16.09 50.83 -17.88
N ALA A 508 -15.01 50.85 -17.09
CA ALA A 508 -14.99 51.37 -15.72
C ALA A 508 -15.20 52.91 -15.64
N MET A 509 -15.90 53.52 -16.61
CA MET A 509 -16.25 54.95 -16.62
C MET A 509 -17.71 55.19 -16.22
N ALA A 510 -18.16 54.51 -15.16
CA ALA A 510 -19.39 54.85 -14.47
C ALA A 510 -19.22 54.62 -12.95
N ASN A 511 -18.38 55.45 -12.33
CA ASN A 511 -18.51 55.90 -10.95
C ASN A 511 -17.74 57.20 -10.76
#